data_AF-A0A4Y5YEJ9-F1
#
_entry.id   AF-A0A4Y5YEJ9-F1
#
_cell.length_a   1.000
_cell.length_b   1.000
_cell.length_c   1.000
_cell.angle_alpha   90.00
_cell.angle_beta   90.00
_cell.angle_gamma   90.00
#
_symmetry.space_group_name_H-M   'P 1'
#
loop_
_entity.id
_entity.type
_entity.pdbx_description
1 polymer ?
#
loop_
_entity_poly.entity_id
_entity_poly.type
_entity_poly.pdbx_seq_one_letter_code
_entity_poly.pdbx_strand_id
1 'polypeptide(L)'
;MKSGILVTVVFSFILAGCANPLLHTINNSNESFEKNKFPFRYIETEKDKTHTTFQLEPAGIPQQTIASSSELLLKDIFKGLKEKCNFKKEDMVETRKVSSDIPYYYEVWVFNDELSKRSDKRSSISIVLKQYPNGGGVDIFLLGECHSVPKQFTFGN
;
A
#
# COMPACT_ATOMS: atom_id res chain seq x y z
N MET A 1 -22.88 -43.57 56.24
CA MET A 1 -23.11 -43.39 54.79
C MET A 1 -23.56 -41.95 54.54
N LYS A 2 -22.67 -41.08 54.06
CA LYS A 2 -23.02 -39.80 53.44
C LYS A 2 -22.03 -39.56 52.30
N SER A 3 -22.58 -39.47 51.09
CA SER A 3 -21.90 -39.46 49.81
C SER A 3 -21.03 -38.21 49.63
N GLY A 4 -19.80 -38.41 49.19
CA GLY A 4 -18.98 -37.36 48.61
C GLY A 4 -19.46 -37.08 47.18
N ILE A 5 -19.82 -35.83 46.91
CA ILE A 5 -20.08 -35.35 45.56
C ILE A 5 -18.74 -34.87 44.99
N LEU A 6 -18.20 -35.65 44.07
CA LEU A 6 -17.01 -35.31 43.29
C LEU A 6 -17.43 -34.27 42.23
N VAL A 7 -16.98 -33.02 42.39
CA VAL A 7 -17.19 -31.95 41.42
C VAL A 7 -16.10 -32.05 40.36
N THR A 8 -16.43 -32.63 39.21
CA THR A 8 -15.54 -32.68 38.04
C THR A 8 -15.62 -31.34 37.31
N VAL A 9 -14.64 -30.46 37.56
CA VAL A 9 -14.46 -29.23 36.78
C VAL A 9 -13.87 -29.62 35.43
N VAL A 10 -14.71 -29.59 34.39
CA VAL A 10 -14.29 -29.77 33.00
C VAL A 10 -13.51 -28.52 32.60
N PHE A 11 -12.19 -28.63 32.63
CA PHE A 11 -11.26 -27.63 32.10
C PHE A 11 -11.33 -27.70 30.57
N SER A 12 -12.26 -26.95 29.98
CA SER A 12 -12.33 -26.78 28.53
C SER A 12 -11.06 -26.09 28.05
N PHE A 13 -10.16 -26.88 27.45
CA PHE A 13 -9.02 -26.39 26.70
C PHE A 13 -9.51 -25.43 25.62
N ILE A 14 -9.27 -24.14 25.84
CA ILE A 14 -9.43 -23.11 24.82
C ILE A 14 -8.38 -23.41 23.75
N LEU A 15 -8.82 -23.95 22.62
CA LEU A 15 -8.06 -24.02 21.38
C LEU A 15 -7.85 -22.58 20.88
N ALA A 16 -6.89 -21.87 21.48
CA ALA A 16 -6.34 -20.66 20.90
C ALA A 16 -5.55 -21.09 19.67
N GLY A 17 -6.21 -21.06 18.50
CA GLY A 17 -5.51 -21.20 17.22
C GLY A 17 -4.37 -20.19 17.19
N CYS A 18 -3.16 -20.65 16.90
CA CYS A 18 -1.99 -19.80 16.72
C CYS A 18 -2.18 -18.93 15.47
N ALA A 19 -2.98 -17.88 15.56
CA ALA A 19 -2.94 -16.79 14.61
C ALA A 19 -1.56 -16.15 14.73
N ASN A 20 -0.79 -16.13 13.64
CA ASN A 20 0.52 -15.48 13.63
C ASN A 20 0.31 -13.97 13.84
N PRO A 21 0.63 -13.41 15.03
CA PRO A 21 0.28 -12.03 15.36
C PRO A 21 0.96 -11.04 14.41
N LEU A 22 2.15 -11.39 13.93
CA LEU A 22 2.93 -10.61 12.99
C LEU A 22 2.21 -10.44 11.66
N LEU A 23 1.72 -11.53 11.07
CA LEU A 23 1.02 -11.48 9.78
C LEU A 23 -0.25 -10.63 9.89
N HIS A 24 -0.97 -10.73 11.00
CA HIS A 24 -2.15 -9.91 11.25
C HIS A 24 -1.81 -8.42 11.36
N THR A 25 -0.74 -8.05 12.06
CA THR A 25 -0.27 -6.65 12.14
C THR A 25 0.13 -6.08 10.78
N ILE A 26 0.82 -6.87 9.95
CA ILE A 26 1.23 -6.46 8.60
C ILE A 26 0.01 -6.28 7.70
N ASN A 27 -0.93 -7.23 7.72
CA ASN A 27 -2.17 -7.13 6.94
C ASN A 27 -2.99 -5.90 7.34
N ASN A 28 -3.19 -5.67 8.64
CA ASN A 28 -3.92 -4.50 9.12
C ASN A 28 -3.23 -3.17 8.73
N SER A 29 -1.89 -3.16 8.74
CA SER A 29 -1.12 -2.00 8.29
C SER A 29 -1.33 -1.74 6.80
N ASN A 30 -1.28 -2.78 5.97
CA ASN A 30 -1.51 -2.68 4.53
C ASN A 30 -2.95 -2.28 4.19
N GLU A 31 -3.95 -2.81 4.90
CA GLU A 31 -5.36 -2.39 4.76
C GLU A 31 -5.53 -0.91 5.12
N SER A 32 -4.89 -0.46 6.20
CA SER A 32 -4.90 0.95 6.59
C SER A 32 -4.20 1.84 5.55
N PHE A 33 -3.06 1.40 5.01
CA PHE A 33 -2.36 2.12 3.95
C PHE A 33 -3.22 2.26 2.70
N GLU A 34 -3.88 1.20 2.25
CA GLU A 34 -4.76 1.25 1.09
C GLU A 34 -5.97 2.16 1.32
N LYS A 35 -6.60 2.07 2.50
CA LYS A 35 -7.71 2.95 2.89
C LYS A 35 -7.29 4.43 2.83
N ASN A 36 -6.12 4.74 3.37
CA ASN A 36 -5.53 6.08 3.40
C ASN A 36 -4.78 6.46 2.11
N LYS A 37 -4.85 5.63 1.06
CA LYS A 37 -4.23 5.89 -0.26
C LYS A 37 -2.72 6.15 -0.17
N PHE A 38 -2.05 5.45 0.75
CA PHE A 38 -0.60 5.51 0.91
C PHE A 38 0.09 4.70 -0.21
N PRO A 39 1.12 5.26 -0.89
CA PRO A 39 1.67 4.66 -2.12
C PRO A 39 2.48 3.38 -1.93
N PHE A 40 2.69 2.94 -0.68
CA PHE A 40 3.49 1.77 -0.37
C PHE A 40 2.69 0.75 0.45
N ARG A 41 3.15 -0.50 0.41
CA ARG A 41 2.72 -1.58 1.28
C ARG A 41 3.92 -2.35 1.80
N TYR A 42 3.79 -2.98 2.96
CA TYR A 42 4.78 -3.93 3.43
C TYR A 42 4.71 -5.21 2.60
N ILE A 43 5.87 -5.67 2.16
CA ILE A 43 6.07 -6.99 1.60
C ILE A 43 7.12 -7.74 2.43
N GLU A 44 6.95 -9.06 2.56
CA GLU A 44 7.98 -9.93 3.12
C GLU A 44 9.15 -9.98 2.13
N THR A 45 10.35 -9.61 2.59
CA THR A 45 11.57 -9.58 1.76
C THR A 45 12.56 -10.66 2.15
N GLU A 46 12.53 -11.07 3.42
CA GLU A 46 13.38 -12.13 3.95
C GLU A 46 12.62 -12.86 5.04
N LYS A 47 12.77 -14.18 5.06
CA LYS A 47 12.25 -15.04 6.10
C LYS A 47 13.24 -16.15 6.36
N ASP A 48 13.77 -16.18 7.57
CA ASP A 48 14.66 -17.25 8.01
C ASP A 48 14.10 -17.92 9.29
N LYS A 49 14.93 -18.70 9.98
CA LYS A 49 14.52 -19.37 11.23
C LYS A 49 14.45 -18.42 12.42
N THR A 50 15.14 -17.29 12.38
CA THR A 50 15.39 -16.37 13.49
C THR A 50 14.62 -15.06 13.37
N HIS A 51 14.28 -14.65 12.16
CA HIS A 51 13.63 -13.39 11.88
C HIS A 51 12.84 -13.41 10.56
N THR A 52 11.95 -12.42 10.45
CA THR A 52 11.25 -12.07 9.21
C THR A 52 11.38 -10.56 8.99
N THR A 53 11.79 -10.15 7.77
CA THR A 53 11.98 -8.74 7.41
C THR A 53 10.93 -8.28 6.40
N PHE A 54 10.28 -7.17 6.72
CA PHE A 54 9.32 -6.50 5.85
C PHE A 54 9.85 -5.13 5.41
N GLN A 55 9.68 -4.82 4.13
CA GLN A 55 10.05 -3.52 3.55
C GLN A 55 8.86 -2.89 2.83
N LEU A 56 8.84 -1.56 2.81
CA LEU A 56 7.87 -0.83 2.00
C LEU A 56 8.23 -0.91 0.52
N GLU A 57 7.30 -1.41 -0.28
CA GLU A 57 7.38 -1.42 -1.74
C GLU A 57 6.15 -0.77 -2.37
N PRO A 58 6.27 -0.23 -3.61
CA PRO A 58 5.16 0.41 -4.29
C PRO A 58 3.91 -0.50 -4.33
N ALA A 59 2.77 0.05 -3.90
CA ALA A 59 1.54 -0.71 -3.80
C ALA A 59 0.97 -1.07 -5.19
N GLY A 60 0.06 -2.05 -5.21
CA GLY A 60 -0.61 -2.48 -6.44
C GLY A 60 0.21 -3.40 -7.33
N ILE A 61 -0.27 -3.60 -8.56
CA ILE A 61 0.31 -4.48 -9.59
C ILE A 61 0.62 -3.61 -10.82
N PRO A 62 1.79 -3.77 -11.47
CA PRO A 62 2.12 -3.04 -12.70
C PRO A 62 1.02 -3.17 -13.73
N GLN A 63 0.51 -2.02 -14.19
CA GLN A 63 -0.55 -1.95 -15.19
C GLN A 63 -0.54 -0.55 -15.81
N GLN A 64 -0.87 -0.46 -17.10
CA GLN A 64 -1.09 0.82 -17.77
C GLN A 64 -2.14 1.66 -17.04
N THR A 65 -1.84 2.95 -16.84
CA THR A 65 -2.76 3.90 -16.21
C THR A 65 -4.05 4.09 -16.99
N ILE A 66 -5.18 4.20 -16.29
CA ILE A 66 -6.46 4.56 -16.90
C ILE A 66 -6.44 5.95 -17.55
N ALA A 67 -5.56 6.84 -17.06
CA ALA A 67 -5.39 8.17 -17.62
C ALA A 67 -4.89 8.15 -19.08
N SER A 68 -4.31 7.04 -19.56
CA SER A 68 -3.83 6.96 -20.94
C SER A 68 -4.92 7.08 -22.01
N SER A 69 -6.18 6.96 -21.61
CA SER A 69 -7.34 7.20 -22.48
C SER A 69 -7.58 8.67 -22.81
N SER A 70 -6.93 9.60 -22.10
CA SER A 70 -7.10 11.05 -22.28
C SER A 70 -5.77 11.79 -22.15
N GLU A 71 -5.30 12.38 -23.25
CA GLU A 71 -4.08 13.20 -23.26
C GLU A 71 -4.20 14.43 -22.35
N LEU A 72 -5.38 15.04 -22.30
CA LEU A 72 -5.65 16.18 -21.41
C LEU A 72 -5.49 15.79 -19.94
N LEU A 73 -6.08 14.65 -19.54
CA LEU A 73 -5.98 14.16 -18.16
C LEU A 73 -4.53 13.83 -17.79
N LEU A 74 -3.79 13.16 -18.69
CA LEU A 74 -2.37 12.90 -18.49
C LEU A 74 -1.58 14.20 -18.30
N LYS A 75 -1.84 15.22 -19.13
CA LYS A 75 -1.18 16.52 -19.05
C LYS A 75 -1.46 17.21 -17.70
N ASP A 76 -2.69 17.17 -17.22
CA ASP A 76 -3.07 17.77 -15.93
C ASP A 76 -2.43 17.04 -14.74
N ILE A 77 -2.39 15.70 -14.77
CA ILE A 77 -1.69 14.91 -13.74
C ILE A 77 -0.20 15.27 -13.72
N PHE A 78 0.47 15.28 -14.88
CA PHE A 78 1.90 15.62 -14.94
C PHE A 78 2.19 17.08 -14.58
N LYS A 79 1.28 18.00 -14.88
CA LYS A 79 1.38 19.38 -14.42
C LYS A 79 1.39 19.42 -12.88
N GLY A 80 0.44 18.75 -12.23
CA GLY A 80 0.38 18.68 -10.77
C GLY A 80 1.60 17.97 -10.15
N LEU A 81 2.09 16.89 -10.77
CA LEU A 81 3.31 16.19 -10.32
C LEU A 81 4.55 17.07 -10.44
N LYS A 82 4.67 17.83 -11.52
CA LYS A 82 5.77 18.78 -11.71
C LYS A 82 5.71 19.91 -10.69
N GLU A 83 4.52 20.47 -10.44
CA GLU A 83 4.34 21.55 -9.47
C GLU A 83 4.58 21.07 -8.02
N LYS A 84 4.13 19.86 -7.68
CA LYS A 84 4.23 19.31 -6.32
C LYS A 84 5.61 18.71 -6.02
N CYS A 85 6.17 17.95 -6.97
CA CYS A 85 7.34 17.09 -6.75
C CYS A 85 8.47 17.32 -7.75
N ASN A 86 8.30 18.20 -8.75
CA ASN A 86 9.21 18.40 -9.87
C ASN A 86 9.45 17.14 -10.74
N PHE A 87 8.56 16.15 -10.65
CA PHE A 87 8.61 14.95 -11.51
C PHE A 87 8.06 15.25 -12.90
N LYS A 88 8.75 14.71 -13.90
CA LYS A 88 8.41 14.82 -15.32
C LYS A 88 8.00 13.46 -15.87
N LYS A 89 7.48 13.46 -17.10
CA LYS A 89 7.06 12.24 -17.78
C LYS A 89 8.22 11.28 -18.02
N GLU A 90 9.39 11.83 -18.33
CA GLU A 90 10.61 11.05 -18.59
C GLU A 90 11.15 10.36 -17.33
N ASP A 91 10.78 10.87 -16.15
CA ASP A 91 11.17 10.28 -14.86
C ASP A 91 10.30 9.07 -14.50
N MET A 92 9.13 8.90 -15.15
CA MET A 92 8.18 7.84 -14.82
C MET A 92 8.72 6.46 -15.26
N VAL A 93 8.79 5.54 -14.30
CA VAL A 93 9.26 4.17 -14.49
C VAL A 93 8.09 3.25 -14.83
N GLU A 94 7.04 3.30 -14.02
CA GLU A 94 5.86 2.44 -14.18
C GLU A 94 4.65 3.02 -13.46
N THR A 95 3.47 2.51 -13.83
CA THR A 95 2.21 2.73 -13.12
C THR A 95 1.72 1.40 -12.58
N ARG A 96 1.07 1.44 -11.41
CA ARG A 96 0.58 0.26 -10.71
C ARG A 96 -0.86 0.48 -10.30
N LYS A 97 -1.75 -0.44 -10.65
CA LYS A 97 -3.15 -0.40 -10.22
C LYS A 97 -3.25 -0.96 -8.80
N VAL A 98 -3.84 -0.18 -7.88
CA VAL A 98 -4.18 -0.66 -6.53
C VAL A 98 -5.64 -1.09 -6.49
N SER A 99 -6.56 -0.18 -6.78
CA SER A 99 -8.00 -0.47 -6.86
C SER A 99 -8.70 0.31 -7.97
N SER A 100 -9.86 -0.17 -8.39
CA SER A 100 -10.62 0.38 -9.53
C SER A 100 -12.11 0.13 -9.31
N ASP A 101 -12.72 0.99 -8.50
CA ASP A 101 -14.13 0.91 -8.11
C ASP A 101 -14.84 2.18 -8.58
N ILE A 102 -15.57 2.12 -9.70
CA ILE A 102 -16.25 3.28 -10.28
C ILE A 102 -17.07 4.01 -9.20
N PRO A 103 -16.90 5.35 -9.04
CA PRO A 103 -16.19 6.27 -9.92
C PRO A 103 -14.70 6.53 -9.56
N TYR A 104 -14.14 5.78 -8.63
CA TYR A 104 -12.79 5.96 -8.11
C TYR A 104 -11.77 4.99 -8.73
N TYR A 105 -10.63 5.54 -9.11
CA TYR A 105 -9.47 4.77 -9.54
C TYR A 105 -8.28 5.16 -8.68
N TYR A 106 -7.59 4.16 -8.14
CA TYR A 106 -6.42 4.36 -7.32
C TYR A 106 -5.22 3.65 -7.94
N GLU A 107 -4.25 4.45 -8.36
CA GLU A 107 -2.99 4.00 -8.92
C GLU A 107 -1.81 4.54 -8.10
N VAL A 108 -0.69 3.84 -8.20
CA VAL A 108 0.61 4.31 -7.71
C VAL A 108 1.53 4.47 -8.90
N TRP A 109 2.10 5.66 -9.06
CA TRP A 109 3.04 5.97 -10.13
C TRP A 109 4.44 6.06 -9.54
N VAL A 110 5.37 5.34 -10.17
CA VAL A 110 6.76 5.19 -9.72
C VAL A 110 7.66 6.04 -10.61
N PHE A 111 8.57 6.79 -9.99
CA PHE A 111 9.48 7.70 -10.67
C PHE A 111 10.93 7.42 -10.27
N ASN A 112 11.85 7.62 -11.19
CA ASN A 112 13.26 7.84 -10.87
C ASN A 112 13.36 9.18 -10.13
N ASP A 113 14.03 9.17 -8.99
CA ASP A 113 14.13 10.30 -8.08
C ASP A 113 15.48 10.26 -7.34
N GLU A 114 16.44 11.05 -7.80
CA GLU A 114 17.78 11.14 -7.20
C GLU A 114 17.75 11.64 -5.75
N LEU A 115 16.73 12.42 -5.39
CA LEU A 115 16.53 12.95 -4.05
C LEU A 115 15.89 11.91 -3.11
N SER A 116 15.43 10.77 -3.63
CA SER A 116 14.97 9.65 -2.83
C SER A 116 16.10 9.13 -1.95
N LYS A 117 15.74 8.82 -0.69
CA LYS A 117 16.63 8.18 0.28
C LYS A 117 16.61 6.66 0.16
N ARG A 118 15.79 6.10 -0.74
CA ARG A 118 15.81 4.67 -1.05
C ARG A 118 17.07 4.31 -1.85
N SER A 119 17.51 3.06 -1.73
CA SER A 119 18.68 2.53 -2.44
C SER A 119 18.46 2.47 -3.96
N ASP A 120 17.23 2.25 -4.40
CA ASP A 120 16.85 2.16 -5.81
C ASP A 120 16.68 3.53 -6.49
N LYS A 121 16.83 4.62 -5.75
CA LYS A 121 16.60 5.99 -6.22
C LYS A 121 15.24 6.16 -6.89
N ARG A 122 14.21 5.52 -6.32
CA ARG A 122 12.83 5.66 -6.78
C ARG A 122 11.95 6.29 -5.73
N SER A 123 10.90 6.94 -6.20
CA SER A 123 9.81 7.46 -5.38
C SER A 123 8.46 7.07 -5.96
N SER A 124 7.44 7.00 -5.12
CA SER A 124 6.09 6.60 -5.54
C SER A 124 5.04 7.57 -5.03
N ILE A 125 4.13 7.97 -5.93
CA ILE A 125 3.03 8.88 -5.63
C ILE A 125 1.71 8.19 -5.94
N SER A 126 0.77 8.30 -5.02
CA SER A 126 -0.59 7.84 -5.21
C SER A 126 -1.35 8.83 -6.08
N ILE A 127 -1.93 8.33 -7.17
CA ILE A 127 -2.81 9.06 -8.07
C ILE A 127 -4.22 8.51 -7.85
N VAL A 128 -5.08 9.31 -7.26
CA VAL A 128 -6.49 8.96 -7.08
C VAL A 128 -7.32 9.82 -8.02
N LEU A 129 -8.09 9.17 -8.88
CA LEU A 129 -8.97 9.80 -9.85
C LEU A 129 -10.41 9.55 -9.43
N LYS A 130 -11.23 10.60 -9.44
CA LYS A 130 -12.67 10.49 -9.21
C LYS A 130 -13.41 11.02 -10.42
N GLN A 131 -14.08 10.15 -11.14
CA GLN A 131 -14.89 10.52 -12.29
C GLN A 131 -16.23 11.13 -11.85
N TYR A 132 -16.61 12.26 -12.44
CA TYR A 132 -17.95 12.80 -12.27
C TYR A 132 -18.98 12.09 -13.17
N PRO A 133 -20.24 11.96 -12.72
CA PRO A 133 -21.31 11.45 -13.56
C PRO A 133 -21.43 12.20 -14.89
N ASN A 134 -21.95 11.53 -15.92
CA ASN A 134 -22.25 12.11 -17.23
C ASN A 134 -21.05 12.78 -17.92
N GLY A 135 -19.82 12.36 -17.61
CA GLY A 135 -18.62 12.93 -18.22
C GLY A 135 -18.27 14.34 -17.72
N GLY A 136 -18.74 14.74 -16.53
CA GLY A 136 -18.50 16.05 -15.93
C GLY A 136 -17.05 16.33 -15.48
N GLY A 137 -16.06 15.61 -16.03
CA GLY A 137 -14.65 15.73 -15.67
C GLY A 137 -14.17 14.69 -14.65
N VAL A 138 -12.95 14.89 -14.18
CA VAL A 138 -12.24 14.00 -13.25
C VAL A 138 -11.50 14.87 -12.23
N ASP A 139 -11.73 14.63 -10.94
CA ASP A 139 -10.86 15.17 -9.90
C ASP A 139 -9.58 14.35 -9.81
N ILE A 140 -8.46 15.03 -9.62
CA ILE A 140 -7.13 14.43 -9.50
C ILE A 140 -6.59 14.72 -8.09
N PHE A 141 -6.27 13.67 -7.35
CA PHE A 141 -5.60 13.78 -6.06
C PHE A 141 -4.21 13.13 -6.13
N LEU A 142 -3.18 13.91 -5.79
CA LEU A 142 -1.79 13.47 -5.73
C LEU A 142 -1.37 13.31 -4.27
N LEU A 143 -1.26 12.08 -3.79
CA LEU A 143 -1.07 11.77 -2.36
C LEU A 143 0.28 11.08 -2.11
N GLY A 144 0.84 11.33 -0.92
CA GLY A 144 2.16 10.85 -0.53
C GLY A 144 3.25 11.93 -0.59
N GLU A 145 4.40 11.56 -0.03
CA GLU A 145 5.62 12.37 0.00
C GLU A 145 6.39 12.22 -1.32
N CYS A 146 6.90 13.33 -1.85
CA CYS A 146 7.63 13.33 -3.12
C CYS A 146 8.90 12.48 -3.06
N HIS A 147 9.73 12.69 -2.04
CA HIS A 147 11.03 12.02 -1.91
C HIS A 147 10.97 10.93 -0.87
N SER A 148 10.99 9.69 -1.36
CA SER A 148 10.70 8.53 -0.54
C SER A 148 11.80 8.27 0.48
N VAL A 149 11.37 7.94 1.70
CA VAL A 149 12.25 7.52 2.80
C VAL A 149 12.02 6.05 3.05
N PRO A 150 13.07 5.20 3.03
CA PRO A 150 12.90 3.77 3.26
C PRO A 150 12.35 3.53 4.67
N LYS A 151 11.45 2.56 4.79
CA LYS A 151 11.04 1.99 6.08
C LYS A 151 11.13 0.47 5.98
N GLN A 152 11.85 -0.11 6.92
CA GLN A 152 12.00 -1.54 7.09
C GLN A 152 11.79 -1.90 8.56
N PHE A 153 11.22 -3.07 8.81
CA PHE A 153 11.10 -3.61 10.16
C PHE A 153 11.43 -5.11 10.12
N THR A 154 12.20 -5.54 11.11
CA THR A 154 12.62 -6.93 11.29
C THR A 154 12.06 -7.42 12.61
N PHE A 155 11.38 -8.56 12.57
CA PHE A 155 10.83 -9.21 13.76
C PHE A 155 11.61 -10.48 14.05
N GLY A 156 11.95 -10.71 15.31
CA GLY A 156 12.46 -12.01 15.76
C GLY A 156 11.33 -13.05 15.77
N ASN A 157 11.62 -14.26 15.30
CA ASN A 157 10.70 -15.39 15.30
C ASN A 157 10.65 -16.11 16.66
#